data_AF-A0A260A850-F1
#
_entry.id   AF-A0A260A850-F1
#
_cell.length_a   1.000
_cell.length_b   1.000
_cell.length_c   1.000
_cell.angle_alpha   90.00
_cell.angle_beta   90.00
_cell.angle_gamma   90.00
#
_symmetry.space_group_name_H-M   'P 1'
#
loop_
_entity.id
_entity.type
_entity.pdbx_description
1 polymer ?
#
loop_
_entity_poly.entity_id
_entity_poly.type
_entity_poly.pdbx_seq_one_letter_code
_entity_poly.pdbx_strand_id
1 'polypeptide(L)'
;MAHPWSNTAGPVRHSSRSCGCVRPRRPLHVRRARRIRVERPPRASIAADRRALVSAGLRIIDAGWLSTLQDLGRTGVEQLGIPVSGAADQYSACAANLLVGNNRAATCLEIMGSHFSAVADADLLISITGANATVRVDGLPVSMWQPVCVGRGSVVTVTDVRDGIRLYLAINGDIETDLFLGSAAPDARMGFPQRLRSGDIVRVRTDYESFFHPYSDIPLFDPLVVVPNLRRETWTIDVTDGPEIDAAVDMRELLEDSIYTVGPQSDHVGLRLDGPVLHPVGLPEITSHGIPIGAIEIPHSDELIILGRARSLTAGYPIVAIATRVSLSLLGQAGPGRKLQIRWTTTDSAVREYRSQQQDLYTLGRAMASIFGSIGVPTGIAAAI
;
A
#
# COMPACT_ATOMS: atom_id res chain seq x y z
N MET A 1 -10.23 42.59 30.83
CA MET A 1 -8.85 42.49 31.35
C MET A 1 -8.14 41.45 30.51
N ALA A 2 -7.25 41.91 29.64
CA ALA A 2 -6.50 41.09 28.70
C ALA A 2 -5.08 40.89 29.25
N HIS A 3 -4.58 39.66 29.23
CA HIS A 3 -3.15 39.38 29.28
C HIS A 3 -2.78 38.45 28.11
N PRO A 4 -1.75 38.78 27.33
CA PRO A 4 -1.45 38.15 26.06
C PRO A 4 -0.42 37.01 26.21
N TRP A 5 -0.60 35.93 25.46
CA TRP A 5 0.46 34.95 25.22
C TRP A 5 1.30 35.43 24.03
N SER A 6 2.57 35.71 24.30
CA SER A 6 3.55 36.20 23.33
C SER A 6 4.01 35.08 22.40
N ASN A 7 3.69 35.22 21.11
CA ASN A 7 4.37 34.54 20.01
C ASN A 7 5.84 34.96 19.96
N THR A 8 6.76 34.00 20.00
CA THR A 8 8.15 34.19 19.55
C THR A 8 8.42 33.23 18.40
N ALA A 9 8.02 33.64 17.19
CA ALA A 9 8.53 33.07 15.95
C ALA A 9 9.85 33.79 15.60
N GLY A 10 10.95 33.06 15.67
CA GLY A 10 12.24 33.45 15.07
C GLY A 10 12.56 32.53 13.88
N PRO A 11 13.20 33.03 12.81
CA PRO A 11 13.36 32.28 11.56
C PRO A 11 14.39 31.16 11.70
N VAL A 12 13.97 29.90 11.51
CA VAL A 12 14.88 28.76 11.40
C VAL A 12 15.48 28.77 10.00
N ARG A 13 16.75 29.16 9.89
CA ARG A 13 17.55 29.03 8.67
C ARG A 13 17.74 27.54 8.35
N HIS A 14 17.38 27.15 7.12
CA HIS A 14 17.65 25.82 6.59
C HIS A 14 19.16 25.51 6.60
N SER A 15 19.53 24.44 7.30
CA SER A 15 20.77 23.70 7.04
C SER A 15 20.44 22.21 7.05
N SER A 16 20.65 21.55 5.92
CA SER A 16 20.51 20.10 5.76
C SER A 16 21.54 19.39 6.66
N ARG A 17 21.06 18.84 7.78
CA ARG A 17 21.84 17.93 8.64
C ARG A 17 21.17 16.57 8.61
N SER A 18 21.94 15.55 8.22
CA SER A 18 21.52 14.16 8.22
C SER A 18 21.31 13.64 9.65
N CYS A 19 20.24 12.88 9.82
CA CYS A 19 19.79 12.29 11.08
C CYS A 19 20.84 11.30 11.62
N GLY A 20 21.36 11.54 12.82
CA GLY A 20 22.26 10.61 13.51
C GLY A 20 21.45 9.51 14.19
N CYS A 21 21.62 8.25 13.76
CA CYS A 21 20.97 7.09 14.35
C CYS A 21 21.59 6.76 15.72
N VAL A 22 20.79 6.78 16.79
CA VAL A 22 21.17 6.21 18.09
C VAL A 22 20.75 4.74 18.10
N ARG A 23 21.71 3.81 18.23
CA ARG A 23 21.43 2.38 18.41
C ARG A 23 21.09 2.11 19.88
N PRO A 24 20.09 1.28 20.20
CA PRO A 24 19.83 0.89 21.58
C PRO A 24 20.99 -0.01 22.07
N ARG A 25 21.44 0.21 23.31
CA ARG A 25 22.51 -0.51 24.06
C ARG A 25 23.94 0.05 24.04
N ARG A 26 24.14 1.36 23.92
CA ARG A 26 25.40 1.97 24.41
C ARG A 26 25.13 3.15 25.35
N PRO A 27 25.83 3.28 26.49
CA PRO A 27 25.79 4.51 27.28
C PRO A 27 26.25 5.67 26.40
N LEU A 28 25.42 6.70 26.29
CA LEU A 28 25.73 7.91 25.54
C LEU A 28 26.81 8.69 26.29
N HIS A 29 28.02 8.71 25.75
CA HIS A 29 29.05 9.68 26.09
C HIS A 29 29.15 10.70 24.96
N VAL A 30 28.66 11.91 25.20
CA VAL A 30 28.71 13.00 24.23
C VAL A 30 30.12 13.57 24.21
N ARG A 31 30.90 13.25 23.17
CA ARG A 31 32.16 13.94 22.86
C ARG A 31 32.02 14.76 21.57
N ARG A 32 32.60 15.96 21.56
CA ARG A 32 32.67 16.86 20.38
C ARG A 32 33.30 16.12 19.19
N ALA A 33 32.55 15.93 18.12
CA ALA A 33 33.01 15.28 16.90
C ALA A 33 33.94 16.19 16.07
N ARG A 34 35.09 15.65 15.63
CA ARG A 34 35.90 16.25 14.55
C ARG A 34 35.26 15.95 13.19
N ARG A 35 35.35 16.90 12.25
CA ARG A 35 34.82 16.76 10.88
C ARG A 35 35.57 15.62 10.17
N ILE A 36 34.82 14.59 9.77
CA ILE A 36 35.28 13.55 8.84
C ILE A 36 34.67 13.89 7.47
N ARG A 37 35.51 13.95 6.44
CA ARG A 37 35.09 14.11 5.05
C ARG A 37 34.55 12.77 4.55
N VAL A 38 33.25 12.72 4.23
CA VAL A 38 32.63 11.53 3.63
C VAL A 38 32.82 11.62 2.12
N GLU A 39 33.62 10.72 1.56
CA GLU A 39 33.72 10.54 0.11
C GLU A 39 32.56 9.68 -0.39
N ARG A 40 31.95 10.08 -1.52
CA ARG A 40 30.88 9.33 -2.20
C ARG A 40 31.47 8.03 -2.77
N PRO A 41 30.86 6.87 -2.56
CA PRO A 41 31.28 5.67 -3.28
C PRO A 41 30.96 5.82 -4.78
N PRO A 42 31.77 5.26 -5.67
CA PRO A 42 31.52 5.30 -7.10
C PRO A 42 30.25 4.50 -7.43
N ARG A 43 29.44 5.03 -8.35
CA ARG A 43 28.26 4.34 -8.89
C ARG A 43 28.73 3.05 -9.58
N ALA A 44 28.33 1.89 -9.07
CA ALA A 44 28.46 0.65 -9.80
C ALA A 44 27.48 0.69 -10.98
N SER A 45 28.01 0.86 -12.19
CA SER A 45 27.24 0.70 -13.41
C SER A 45 27.13 -0.79 -13.72
N ILE A 46 25.94 -1.35 -13.52
CA ILE A 46 25.58 -2.62 -14.16
C ILE A 46 25.30 -2.28 -15.62
N ALA A 47 26.19 -2.72 -16.51
CA ALA A 47 25.96 -2.63 -17.95
C ALA A 47 24.88 -3.65 -18.33
N ALA A 48 23.64 -3.18 -18.47
CA ALA A 48 22.56 -3.91 -19.11
C ALA A 48 22.42 -3.43 -20.56
N ASP A 49 22.14 -4.38 -21.43
CA ASP A 49 22.02 -4.26 -22.88
C ASP A 49 21.09 -3.09 -23.28
N ARG A 50 21.62 -2.11 -24.02
CA ARG A 50 20.92 -0.87 -24.36
C ARG A 50 20.11 -1.03 -25.64
N ARG A 51 18.99 -1.74 -25.59
CA ARG A 51 17.82 -1.27 -26.35
C ARG A 51 17.37 0.04 -25.69
N ALA A 52 17.13 1.08 -26.48
CA ALA A 52 16.75 2.39 -25.95
C ALA A 52 15.38 2.28 -25.27
N LEU A 53 15.36 2.18 -23.94
CA LEU A 53 14.13 2.28 -23.15
C LEU A 53 13.45 3.61 -23.51
N VAL A 54 12.20 3.55 -23.96
CA VAL A 54 11.41 4.74 -24.24
C VAL A 54 10.78 5.18 -22.92
N SER A 55 10.87 6.49 -22.63
CA SER A 55 10.06 7.08 -21.55
C SER A 55 8.65 7.27 -22.09
N ALA A 56 7.75 6.36 -21.74
CA ALA A 56 6.32 6.51 -21.96
C ALA A 56 5.69 7.28 -20.78
N GLY A 57 4.58 7.98 -21.01
CA GLY A 57 3.93 8.82 -20.01
C GLY A 57 2.43 8.60 -19.91
N LEU A 58 1.96 8.57 -18.67
CA LEU A 58 0.54 8.64 -18.33
C LEU A 58 0.27 10.00 -17.67
N ARG A 59 -0.39 10.91 -18.40
CA ARG A 59 -0.71 12.25 -17.89
C ARG A 59 -2.03 12.24 -17.16
N ILE A 60 -2.00 12.63 -15.89
CA ILE A 60 -3.17 12.65 -15.02
C ILE A 60 -4.06 13.84 -15.40
N ILE A 61 -5.31 13.57 -15.76
CA ILE A 61 -6.35 14.58 -16.00
C ILE A 61 -7.08 14.86 -14.68
N ASP A 62 -7.53 13.81 -14.02
CA ASP A 62 -8.16 13.85 -12.70
C ASP A 62 -7.51 12.80 -11.79
N ALA A 63 -6.93 13.27 -10.68
CA ALA A 63 -6.25 12.43 -9.69
C ALA A 63 -7.21 11.84 -8.64
N GLY A 64 -8.50 12.11 -8.73
CA GLY A 64 -9.47 11.74 -7.70
C GLY A 64 -9.23 12.48 -6.37
N TRP A 65 -9.74 11.93 -5.28
CA TRP A 65 -9.60 12.52 -3.95
C TRP A 65 -8.13 12.47 -3.47
N LEU A 66 -7.52 11.30 -3.61
CA LEU A 66 -6.13 11.05 -3.27
C LEU A 66 -5.58 9.93 -4.17
N SER A 67 -4.59 10.26 -4.98
CA SER A 67 -3.78 9.28 -5.69
C SER A 67 -2.32 9.42 -5.29
N THR A 68 -1.67 8.29 -5.05
CA THR A 68 -0.25 8.25 -4.64
C THR A 68 0.50 7.16 -5.40
N LEU A 69 1.81 7.33 -5.56
CA LEU A 69 2.68 6.24 -5.94
C LEU A 69 2.94 5.37 -4.71
N GLN A 70 2.77 4.07 -4.88
CA GLN A 70 2.97 3.06 -3.84
C GLN A 70 3.81 1.91 -4.39
N ASP A 71 4.59 1.28 -3.52
CA ASP A 71 5.06 -0.09 -3.70
C ASP A 71 4.61 -0.93 -2.49
N LEU A 72 5.25 -2.07 -2.22
CA LEU A 72 4.90 -2.90 -1.05
C LEU A 72 5.51 -2.40 0.28
N GLY A 73 6.18 -1.25 0.27
CA GLY A 73 6.78 -0.59 1.42
C GLY A 73 8.27 -0.87 1.59
N ARG A 74 8.85 -0.16 2.56
CA ARG A 74 10.27 -0.23 2.92
C ARG A 74 10.59 -1.50 3.68
N THR A 75 11.86 -1.92 3.59
CA THR A 75 12.38 -3.09 4.31
C THR A 75 13.50 -2.69 5.26
N GLY A 76 13.52 -3.26 6.46
CA GLY A 76 14.63 -3.09 7.43
C GLY A 76 14.75 -1.71 8.10
N VAL A 77 13.77 -0.82 7.92
CA VAL A 77 13.80 0.58 8.42
C VAL A 77 13.08 0.82 9.75
N GLU A 78 12.24 -0.12 10.22
CA GLU A 78 11.42 0.09 11.42
C GLU A 78 12.27 0.33 12.68
N GLN A 79 13.45 -0.30 12.78
CA GLN A 79 14.43 -0.03 13.84
C GLN A 79 14.96 1.42 13.88
N LEU A 80 14.70 2.23 12.84
CA LEU A 80 15.05 3.64 12.75
C LEU A 80 13.90 4.58 13.15
N GLY A 81 12.76 4.05 13.59
CA GLY A 81 11.57 4.86 13.88
C GLY A 81 10.72 5.19 12.65
N ILE A 82 10.99 4.56 11.50
CA ILE A 82 10.35 4.87 10.21
C ILE A 82 9.38 3.73 9.83
N PRO A 83 8.09 4.02 9.61
CA PRO A 83 7.14 2.99 9.20
C PRO A 83 7.46 2.47 7.80
N VAL A 84 7.07 1.21 7.55
CA VAL A 84 7.28 0.58 6.25
C VAL A 84 6.45 1.23 5.15
N SER A 85 5.27 1.78 5.46
CA SER A 85 4.30 2.28 4.48
C SER A 85 3.99 1.23 3.40
N GLY A 86 3.60 1.67 2.21
CA GLY A 86 3.24 0.85 1.06
C GLY A 86 1.73 0.73 0.89
N ALA A 87 1.33 0.09 -0.21
CA ALA A 87 -0.05 -0.20 -0.54
C ALA A 87 -0.80 -0.79 0.66
N ALA A 88 -1.99 -0.27 0.95
CA ALA A 88 -2.79 -0.75 2.08
C ALA A 88 -3.34 -2.16 1.81
N ASP A 89 -3.81 -2.38 0.59
CA ASP A 89 -4.22 -3.68 0.05
C ASP A 89 -3.09 -4.22 -0.83
N GLN A 90 -2.19 -4.98 -0.20
CA GLN A 90 -1.02 -5.52 -0.86
C GLN A 90 -1.35 -6.61 -1.88
N TYR A 91 -2.48 -7.31 -1.71
CA TYR A 91 -2.88 -8.35 -2.64
C TYR A 91 -3.24 -7.75 -4.00
N SER A 92 -4.11 -6.74 -4.02
CA SER A 92 -4.52 -6.07 -5.25
C SER A 92 -3.35 -5.37 -5.93
N ALA A 93 -2.46 -4.71 -5.16
CA ALA A 93 -1.25 -4.09 -5.70
C ALA A 93 -0.30 -5.11 -6.36
N CYS A 94 -0.09 -6.27 -5.73
CA CYS A 94 0.70 -7.36 -6.32
C CYS A 94 0.06 -7.87 -7.62
N ALA A 95 -1.25 -8.14 -7.59
CA ALA A 95 -1.98 -8.67 -8.74
C ALA A 95 -1.93 -7.68 -9.92
N ALA A 96 -2.11 -6.37 -9.69
CA ALA A 96 -2.01 -5.36 -10.73
C ALA A 96 -0.66 -5.43 -11.45
N ASN A 97 0.43 -5.43 -10.68
CA ASN A 97 1.78 -5.51 -11.23
C ASN A 97 2.02 -6.81 -12.02
N LEU A 98 1.62 -7.96 -11.47
CA LEU A 98 1.77 -9.25 -12.17
C LEU A 98 0.99 -9.31 -13.48
N LEU A 99 -0.23 -8.75 -13.52
CA LEU A 99 -1.08 -8.71 -14.72
C LEU A 99 -0.46 -7.90 -15.85
N VAL A 100 0.40 -6.93 -15.57
CA VAL A 100 1.14 -6.20 -16.60
C VAL A 100 2.57 -6.71 -16.77
N GLY A 101 2.95 -7.82 -16.14
CA GLY A 101 4.26 -8.43 -16.36
C GLY A 101 5.36 -7.83 -15.50
N ASN A 102 5.03 -6.97 -14.53
CA ASN A 102 6.01 -6.36 -13.64
C ASN A 102 6.41 -7.30 -12.50
N ASN A 103 7.50 -6.95 -11.81
CA ASN A 103 7.76 -7.49 -10.49
C ASN A 103 6.56 -7.21 -9.57
N ARG A 104 6.11 -8.19 -8.79
CA ARG A 104 4.97 -8.03 -7.88
C ARG A 104 5.08 -6.86 -6.90
N ALA A 105 6.31 -6.44 -6.58
CA ALA A 105 6.61 -5.35 -5.67
C ALA A 105 6.92 -4.02 -6.36
N ALA A 106 6.76 -3.94 -7.69
CA ALA A 106 7.00 -2.73 -8.46
C ALA A 106 6.06 -1.59 -8.04
N THR A 107 6.50 -0.36 -8.31
CA THR A 107 5.71 0.84 -8.03
C THR A 107 4.46 0.86 -8.91
N CYS A 108 3.31 1.16 -8.32
CA CYS A 108 2.04 1.37 -8.98
C CYS A 108 1.32 2.59 -8.39
N LEU A 109 0.22 3.00 -9.00
CA LEU A 109 -0.64 4.05 -8.48
C LEU A 109 -1.67 3.42 -7.54
N GLU A 110 -1.79 3.94 -6.32
CA GLU A 110 -2.93 3.70 -5.44
C GLU A 110 -3.87 4.89 -5.55
N ILE A 111 -5.10 4.63 -5.99
CA ILE A 111 -6.10 5.63 -6.35
C ILE A 111 -7.29 5.52 -5.39
N MET A 112 -7.67 6.65 -4.81
CA MET A 112 -8.87 6.81 -3.97
C MET A 112 -9.72 7.97 -4.49
N GLY A 113 -11.01 7.73 -4.67
CA GLY A 113 -11.97 8.74 -5.13
C GLY A 113 -13.07 8.13 -5.99
N SER A 114 -14.12 8.91 -6.27
CA SER A 114 -15.22 8.49 -7.14
C SER A 114 -14.88 8.54 -8.63
N HIS A 115 -13.85 9.31 -8.99
CA HIS A 115 -13.39 9.51 -10.37
C HIS A 115 -11.86 9.53 -10.43
N PHE A 116 -11.30 8.98 -11.50
CA PHE A 116 -9.91 9.14 -11.91
C PHE A 116 -9.84 9.13 -13.42
N SER A 117 -8.98 9.95 -14.02
CA SER A 117 -8.74 9.89 -15.46
C SER A 117 -7.33 10.30 -15.83
N ALA A 118 -6.81 9.66 -16.88
CA ALA A 118 -5.49 9.94 -17.41
C ALA A 118 -5.43 9.65 -18.91
N VAL A 119 -4.56 10.36 -19.63
CA VAL A 119 -4.31 10.17 -21.06
C VAL A 119 -2.92 9.58 -21.26
N ALA A 120 -2.83 8.54 -22.08
CA ALA A 120 -1.56 7.92 -22.45
C ALA A 120 -0.89 8.76 -23.55
N ASP A 121 0.39 9.11 -23.40
CA ASP A 121 1.14 9.82 -24.43
C ASP A 121 1.94 8.90 -25.37
N ALA A 122 1.94 7.61 -25.07
CA ALA A 122 2.46 6.49 -25.82
C ALA A 122 1.51 5.29 -25.66
N ASP A 123 1.76 4.21 -26.38
CA ASP A 123 1.02 2.97 -26.16
C ASP A 123 1.47 2.34 -24.83
N LEU A 124 0.50 1.93 -24.01
CA LEU A 124 0.73 1.37 -22.68
C LEU A 124 -0.01 0.04 -22.51
N LEU A 125 0.57 -0.86 -21.72
CA LEU A 125 -0.13 -1.99 -21.14
C LEU A 125 -0.38 -1.69 -19.66
N ILE A 126 -1.65 -1.62 -19.27
CA ILE A 126 -2.03 -1.32 -17.88
C ILE A 126 -2.87 -2.46 -17.28
N SER A 127 -3.04 -2.44 -15.97
CA SER A 127 -4.09 -3.20 -15.28
C SER A 127 -4.64 -2.36 -14.14
N ILE A 128 -5.91 -2.59 -13.80
CA ILE A 128 -6.57 -1.94 -12.67
C ILE A 128 -7.22 -3.02 -11.79
N THR A 129 -6.86 -3.06 -10.51
CA THR A 129 -7.37 -4.00 -9.49
C THR A 129 -7.88 -3.23 -8.26
N GLY A 130 -8.35 -3.95 -7.23
CA GLY A 130 -8.85 -3.37 -5.98
C GLY A 130 -10.37 -3.31 -5.92
N ALA A 131 -10.92 -2.19 -5.43
CA ALA A 131 -12.35 -1.93 -5.34
C ALA A 131 -13.08 -2.15 -6.68
N ASN A 132 -14.36 -2.52 -6.65
CA ASN A 132 -15.13 -2.67 -7.89
C ASN A 132 -15.35 -1.29 -8.52
N ALA A 133 -15.04 -1.12 -9.80
CA ALA A 133 -15.21 0.15 -10.50
C ALA A 133 -15.64 -0.07 -11.95
N THR A 134 -16.18 0.98 -12.57
CA THR A 134 -16.37 1.03 -14.02
C THR A 134 -15.11 1.64 -14.64
N VAL A 135 -14.39 0.84 -15.43
CA VAL A 135 -13.19 1.29 -16.16
C VAL A 135 -13.53 1.40 -17.64
N ARG A 136 -13.11 2.50 -18.27
CA ARG A 136 -13.27 2.71 -19.71
C ARG A 136 -12.00 3.24 -20.35
N VAL A 137 -11.74 2.82 -21.59
CA VAL A 137 -10.73 3.41 -22.49
C VAL A 137 -11.47 4.04 -23.66
N ASP A 138 -11.33 5.35 -23.86
CA ASP A 138 -12.07 6.13 -24.88
C ASP A 138 -13.59 5.90 -24.84
N GLY A 139 -14.12 5.76 -23.63
CA GLY A 139 -15.55 5.53 -23.38
C GLY A 139 -16.00 4.08 -23.52
N LEU A 140 -15.16 3.18 -24.05
CA LEU A 140 -15.47 1.75 -24.16
C LEU A 140 -15.16 1.03 -22.84
N PRO A 141 -16.08 0.22 -22.30
CA PRO A 141 -15.84 -0.51 -21.05
C PRO A 141 -14.74 -1.55 -21.21
N VAL A 142 -13.86 -1.62 -20.22
CA VAL A 142 -12.81 -2.65 -20.10
C VAL A 142 -12.92 -3.34 -18.75
N SER A 143 -12.50 -4.60 -18.70
CA SER A 143 -12.50 -5.38 -17.46
C SER A 143 -11.41 -4.92 -16.50
N MET A 144 -11.74 -4.88 -15.21
CA MET A 144 -10.74 -4.88 -14.15
C MET A 144 -10.07 -6.25 -14.03
N TRP A 145 -8.96 -6.33 -13.29
CA TRP A 145 -8.24 -7.58 -13.02
C TRP A 145 -7.76 -8.30 -14.29
N GLN A 146 -7.54 -7.56 -15.37
CA GLN A 146 -7.03 -8.04 -16.64
C GLN A 146 -5.99 -7.05 -17.20
N PRO A 147 -5.06 -7.50 -18.07
CA PRO A 147 -4.21 -6.61 -18.84
C PRO A 147 -5.04 -5.87 -19.89
N VAL A 148 -4.82 -4.56 -20.01
CA VAL A 148 -5.55 -3.66 -20.92
C VAL A 148 -4.54 -2.87 -21.75
N CYS A 149 -4.62 -3.02 -23.07
CA CYS A 149 -3.85 -2.21 -24.00
C CYS A 149 -4.51 -0.83 -24.13
N VAL A 150 -3.74 0.23 -23.93
CA VAL A 150 -4.17 1.62 -24.05
C VAL A 150 -3.34 2.27 -25.13
N GLY A 151 -3.99 2.68 -26.22
CA GLY A 151 -3.32 3.36 -27.33
C GLY A 151 -2.85 4.76 -26.94
N ARG A 152 -1.83 5.24 -27.65
CA ARG A 152 -1.39 6.63 -27.57
C ARG A 152 -2.55 7.58 -27.85
N GLY A 153 -2.74 8.54 -26.95
CA GLY A 153 -3.80 9.54 -27.01
C GLY A 153 -5.13 9.07 -26.39
N SER A 154 -5.27 7.79 -26.07
CA SER A 154 -6.47 7.26 -25.43
C SER A 154 -6.59 7.71 -23.97
N VAL A 155 -7.83 7.92 -23.55
CA VAL A 155 -8.17 8.32 -22.18
C VAL A 155 -8.69 7.13 -21.39
N VAL A 156 -7.98 6.80 -20.31
CA VAL A 156 -8.43 5.86 -19.30
C VAL A 156 -9.28 6.62 -18.28
N THR A 157 -10.46 6.12 -17.99
CA THR A 157 -11.36 6.67 -16.98
C THR A 157 -11.80 5.58 -16.02
N VAL A 158 -11.92 5.96 -14.75
CA VAL A 158 -12.42 5.13 -13.68
C VAL A 158 -13.54 5.90 -13.00
N THR A 159 -14.71 5.29 -12.89
CA THR A 159 -15.89 5.85 -12.22
C THR A 159 -16.61 4.77 -11.42
N ASP A 160 -17.65 5.16 -10.65
CA ASP A 160 -18.54 4.21 -9.97
C ASP A 160 -17.78 3.19 -9.09
N VAL A 161 -16.85 3.72 -8.27
CA VAL A 161 -16.07 2.94 -7.30
C VAL A 161 -16.99 2.48 -6.16
N ARG A 162 -17.05 1.17 -5.95
CA ARG A 162 -18.01 0.47 -5.08
C ARG A 162 -17.30 -0.64 -4.31
N ASP A 163 -17.96 -1.08 -3.24
CA ASP A 163 -17.57 -2.21 -2.38
C ASP A 163 -16.21 -2.07 -1.67
N GLY A 164 -15.31 -1.19 -2.10
CA GLY A 164 -14.07 -0.83 -1.43
C GLY A 164 -13.72 0.64 -1.69
N ILE A 165 -12.53 1.06 -1.31
CA ILE A 165 -12.10 2.47 -1.44
C ILE A 165 -10.79 2.69 -2.19
N ARG A 166 -10.03 1.62 -2.51
CA ARG A 166 -8.71 1.73 -3.15
C ARG A 166 -8.66 0.94 -4.44
N LEU A 167 -8.13 1.57 -5.47
CA LEU A 167 -7.79 0.95 -6.74
C LEU A 167 -6.28 0.96 -6.93
N TYR A 168 -5.75 -0.03 -7.64
CA TYR A 168 -4.34 -0.07 -8.00
C TYR A 168 -4.19 -0.10 -9.51
N LEU A 169 -3.53 0.90 -10.07
CA LEU A 169 -3.20 0.97 -11.49
C LEU A 169 -1.71 0.69 -11.67
N ALA A 170 -1.39 -0.43 -12.32
CA ALA A 170 -0.03 -0.77 -12.73
C ALA A 170 0.15 -0.52 -14.23
N ILE A 171 1.37 -0.18 -14.64
CA ILE A 171 1.76 0.06 -16.03
C ILE A 171 2.98 -0.82 -16.30
N ASN A 172 2.98 -1.58 -17.39
CA ASN A 172 4.14 -2.41 -17.77
C ASN A 172 5.42 -1.56 -17.85
N GLY A 173 6.47 -2.02 -17.18
CA GLY A 173 7.75 -1.33 -17.06
C GLY A 173 7.99 -0.72 -15.69
N ASP A 174 9.00 0.13 -15.60
CA ASP A 174 9.43 0.76 -14.35
C ASP A 174 8.94 2.19 -14.27
N ILE A 175 8.05 2.51 -13.31
CA ILE A 175 7.67 3.89 -13.02
C ILE A 175 8.90 4.67 -12.55
N GLU A 176 9.19 5.79 -13.21
CA GLU A 176 10.27 6.71 -12.84
C GLU A 176 9.81 7.58 -11.67
N THR A 177 10.33 7.30 -10.47
CA THR A 177 10.10 8.12 -9.28
C THR A 177 11.31 8.14 -8.36
N ASP A 178 11.37 9.15 -7.49
CA ASP A 178 12.30 9.16 -6.37
C ASP A 178 11.99 8.02 -5.40
N LEU A 179 13.02 7.51 -4.72
CA LEU A 179 12.88 6.50 -3.68
C LEU A 179 13.37 7.04 -2.34
N PHE A 180 12.57 6.84 -1.29
CA PHE A 180 12.97 7.12 0.09
C PHE A 180 13.25 5.81 0.83
N LEU A 181 14.53 5.59 1.17
CA LEU A 181 15.03 4.35 1.77
C LEU A 181 14.67 3.10 0.94
N GLY A 182 14.81 3.21 -0.39
CA GLY A 182 14.61 2.12 -1.33
C GLY A 182 13.15 1.82 -1.68
N SER A 183 12.21 2.71 -1.35
CA SER A 183 10.78 2.54 -1.62
C SER A 183 10.13 3.82 -2.14
N ALA A 184 9.16 3.66 -3.03
CA ALA A 184 8.30 4.71 -3.55
C ALA A 184 7.10 5.02 -2.63
N ALA A 185 6.87 4.24 -1.57
CA ALA A 185 5.73 4.45 -0.69
C ALA A 185 5.76 5.83 -0.01
N PRO A 186 4.61 6.50 0.23
CA PRO A 186 4.58 7.78 0.92
C PRO A 186 5.07 7.70 2.37
N ASP A 187 5.69 8.78 2.84
CA ASP A 187 5.88 9.08 4.25
C ASP A 187 5.71 10.59 4.46
N ALA A 188 4.51 10.98 4.89
CA ALA A 188 4.18 12.38 5.11
C ALA A 188 4.99 13.01 6.24
N ARG A 189 5.39 12.23 7.27
CA ARG A 189 6.19 12.72 8.40
C ARG A 189 7.59 13.12 7.97
N MET A 190 8.12 12.44 6.95
CA MET A 190 9.42 12.73 6.35
C MET A 190 9.36 13.68 5.15
N GLY A 191 8.18 14.22 4.81
CA GLY A 191 8.02 15.12 3.67
C GLY A 191 8.15 14.42 2.32
N PHE A 192 7.81 13.13 2.25
CA PHE A 192 7.86 12.31 1.03
C PHE A 192 6.45 11.86 0.63
N PRO A 193 5.59 12.77 0.11
CA PRO A 193 4.16 12.53 -0.04
C PRO A 193 3.80 11.62 -1.21
N GLN A 194 4.63 11.56 -2.26
CA GLN A 194 4.41 10.77 -3.47
C GLN A 194 3.01 10.93 -4.08
N ARG A 195 2.38 12.09 -3.85
CA ARG A 195 1.01 12.40 -4.23
C ARG A 195 0.98 12.88 -5.68
N LEU A 196 0.05 12.32 -6.44
CA LEU A 196 -0.27 12.73 -7.80
C LEU A 196 -1.34 13.82 -7.80
N ARG A 197 -1.25 14.72 -8.77
CA ARG A 197 -2.17 15.83 -9.03
C ARG A 197 -2.56 15.85 -10.51
N SER A 198 -3.70 16.46 -10.80
CA SER A 198 -4.05 16.81 -12.19
C SER A 198 -2.92 17.61 -12.85
N GLY A 199 -2.54 17.22 -14.05
CA GLY A 199 -1.43 17.77 -14.81
C GLY A 199 -0.10 17.03 -14.63
N ASP A 200 0.05 16.20 -13.59
CA ASP A 200 1.26 15.40 -13.41
C ASP A 200 1.41 14.36 -14.53
N ILE A 201 2.65 14.01 -14.85
CA ILE A 201 2.99 12.96 -15.83
C ILE A 201 3.72 11.86 -15.08
N VAL A 202 3.11 10.68 -15.00
CA VAL A 202 3.77 9.47 -14.53
C VAL A 202 4.60 8.93 -15.69
N ARG A 203 5.92 9.03 -15.58
CA ARG A 203 6.85 8.46 -16.58
C ARG A 203 7.13 7.01 -16.27
N VAL A 204 7.26 6.20 -17.32
CA VAL A 204 7.53 4.77 -17.24
C VAL A 204 8.63 4.43 -18.24
N ARG A 205 9.68 3.75 -17.78
CA ARG A 205 10.66 3.11 -18.66
C ARG A 205 10.11 1.77 -19.07
N THR A 206 9.80 1.64 -20.35
CA THR A 206 9.27 0.40 -20.92
C THR A 206 9.79 0.19 -22.33
N ASP A 207 9.89 -1.07 -22.72
CA ASP A 207 10.10 -1.56 -24.08
C ASP A 207 8.82 -2.23 -24.62
N TYR A 208 7.67 -2.00 -23.97
CA TYR A 208 6.37 -2.42 -24.48
C TYR A 208 6.10 -1.73 -25.82
N GLU A 209 5.96 -2.55 -26.86
CA GLU A 209 5.43 -2.14 -28.14
C GLU A 209 3.99 -2.64 -28.23
N SER A 210 3.06 -1.76 -28.62
CA SER A 210 1.69 -2.15 -28.84
C SER A 210 1.60 -3.24 -29.90
N PHE A 211 0.73 -4.21 -29.67
CA PHE A 211 0.38 -5.18 -30.68
C PHE A 211 -1.11 -5.09 -30.97
N PHE A 212 -1.47 -5.08 -32.25
CA PHE A 212 -2.84 -5.19 -32.71
C PHE A 212 -3.04 -6.61 -33.23
N HIS A 213 -3.93 -7.38 -32.59
CA HIS A 213 -4.33 -8.68 -33.10
C HIS A 213 -5.72 -8.55 -33.74
N PRO A 214 -6.00 -9.14 -34.91
CA PRO A 214 -7.32 -9.06 -35.55
C PRO A 214 -8.49 -9.57 -34.69
N TYR A 215 -8.17 -10.31 -33.62
CA TYR A 215 -9.11 -10.84 -32.63
C TYR A 215 -8.90 -10.25 -31.23
N SER A 216 -8.26 -9.08 -31.10
CA SER A 216 -8.01 -8.42 -29.80
C SER A 216 -9.27 -8.01 -29.04
N ASP A 217 -10.43 -8.02 -29.69
CA ASP A 217 -11.75 -7.85 -29.05
C ASP A 217 -12.20 -9.09 -28.27
N ILE A 218 -11.50 -10.21 -28.43
CA ILE A 218 -11.63 -11.42 -27.61
C ILE A 218 -10.56 -11.32 -26.52
N PRO A 219 -10.90 -11.48 -25.23
CA PRO A 219 -9.89 -11.59 -24.17
C PRO A 219 -8.88 -12.68 -24.57
N LEU A 220 -7.63 -12.27 -24.84
CA LEU A 220 -6.56 -13.17 -25.31
C LEU A 220 -6.34 -14.35 -24.35
N PHE A 221 -6.65 -14.14 -23.08
CA PHE A 221 -6.64 -15.13 -22.01
C PHE A 221 -7.46 -14.62 -20.83
N ASP A 222 -8.08 -15.53 -20.10
CA ASP A 222 -8.64 -15.23 -18.78
C ASP A 222 -7.53 -15.43 -17.75
N PRO A 223 -6.97 -14.37 -17.15
CA PRO A 223 -5.94 -14.53 -16.16
C PRO A 223 -6.51 -15.30 -14.97
N LEU A 224 -5.79 -16.33 -14.50
CA LEU A 224 -6.16 -17.17 -13.35
C LEU A 224 -6.06 -16.41 -12.01
N VAL A 225 -6.46 -15.13 -11.99
CA VAL A 225 -6.41 -14.27 -10.82
C VAL A 225 -7.62 -14.51 -9.94
N VAL A 226 -7.37 -14.76 -8.66
CA VAL A 226 -8.45 -14.84 -7.67
C VAL A 226 -8.86 -13.42 -7.30
N VAL A 227 -10.08 -13.03 -7.68
CA VAL A 227 -10.62 -11.69 -7.38
C VAL A 227 -11.27 -11.69 -5.98
N PRO A 228 -10.84 -10.83 -5.04
CA PRO A 228 -11.45 -10.76 -3.72
C PRO A 228 -12.93 -10.32 -3.79
N ASN A 229 -13.81 -11.03 -3.09
CA ASN A 229 -15.22 -10.65 -3.00
C ASN A 229 -15.45 -9.58 -1.92
N LEU A 230 -15.54 -8.32 -2.36
CA LEU A 230 -15.77 -7.15 -1.52
C LEU A 230 -17.26 -6.82 -1.27
N ARG A 231 -18.19 -7.48 -1.98
CA ARG A 231 -19.64 -7.15 -1.99
C ARG A 231 -20.39 -7.52 -0.71
N ARG A 232 -19.73 -8.16 0.24
CA ARG A 232 -20.34 -8.55 1.52
C ARG A 232 -20.76 -7.31 2.30
N GLU A 233 -21.93 -7.36 2.95
CA GLU A 233 -22.41 -6.27 3.81
C GLU A 233 -21.45 -6.06 4.98
N THR A 234 -21.20 -7.14 5.73
CA THR A 234 -20.24 -7.18 6.84
C THR A 234 -19.03 -8.01 6.45
N TRP A 235 -17.83 -7.49 6.71
CA TRP A 235 -16.58 -8.18 6.43
C TRP A 235 -16.06 -8.89 7.69
N THR A 236 -15.75 -10.17 7.55
CA THR A 236 -15.06 -10.92 8.60
C THR A 236 -13.57 -10.64 8.53
N ILE A 237 -13.00 -10.20 9.65
CA ILE A 237 -11.58 -9.91 9.82
C ILE A 237 -11.02 -10.97 10.76
N ASP A 238 -10.12 -11.79 10.23
CA ASP A 238 -9.44 -12.81 11.03
C ASP A 238 -8.32 -12.17 11.83
N VAL A 239 -8.26 -12.54 13.11
CA VAL A 239 -7.26 -12.06 14.04
C VAL A 239 -6.62 -13.22 14.82
N THR A 240 -5.41 -12.96 15.29
CA THR A 240 -4.69 -13.80 16.27
C THR A 240 -4.53 -13.03 17.57
N ASP A 241 -4.14 -13.72 18.62
CA ASP A 241 -3.99 -13.14 19.96
C ASP A 241 -2.96 -12.01 19.99
N GLY A 242 -3.37 -10.89 20.60
CA GLY A 242 -2.47 -9.82 20.97
C GLY A 242 -1.82 -10.10 22.33
N PRO A 243 -0.67 -9.47 22.63
CA PRO A 243 0.07 -9.74 23.86
C PRO A 243 -0.71 -9.42 25.15
N GLU A 244 -1.68 -8.52 25.11
CA GLU A 244 -2.47 -8.13 26.30
C GLU A 244 -3.86 -8.78 26.36
N ILE A 245 -4.21 -9.72 25.47
CA ILE A 245 -5.58 -10.29 25.43
C ILE A 245 -5.95 -11.01 26.73
N ASP A 246 -5.03 -11.75 27.34
CA ASP A 246 -5.29 -12.53 28.56
C ASP A 246 -5.59 -11.62 29.77
N ALA A 247 -5.05 -10.40 29.76
CA ALA A 247 -5.30 -9.41 30.80
C ALA A 247 -6.57 -8.59 30.53
N ALA A 248 -7.09 -8.61 29.30
CA ALA A 248 -8.34 -7.98 28.90
C ALA A 248 -9.50 -8.99 28.99
N VAL A 249 -9.92 -9.30 30.22
CA VAL A 249 -11.04 -10.21 30.50
C VAL A 249 -12.29 -9.78 29.74
N ASP A 250 -13.03 -10.75 29.18
CA ASP A 250 -14.25 -10.58 28.37
C ASP A 250 -14.06 -9.81 27.04
N MET A 251 -12.85 -9.34 26.74
CA MET A 251 -12.56 -8.61 25.50
C MET A 251 -12.77 -9.48 24.27
N ARG A 252 -12.29 -10.73 24.32
CA ARG A 252 -12.38 -11.66 23.20
C ARG A 252 -13.83 -11.85 22.79
N GLU A 253 -14.67 -12.25 23.75
CA GLU A 253 -16.09 -12.50 23.54
C GLU A 253 -16.78 -11.24 23.03
N LEU A 254 -16.49 -10.07 23.62
CA LEU A 254 -17.05 -8.80 23.16
C LEU A 254 -16.71 -8.50 21.69
N LEU A 255 -15.44 -8.65 21.31
CA LEU A 255 -14.99 -8.36 19.95
C LEU A 255 -15.60 -9.33 18.92
N GLU A 256 -15.80 -10.61 19.25
CA GLU A 256 -16.42 -11.62 18.37
C GLU A 256 -17.92 -11.42 18.18
N ASP A 257 -18.62 -11.04 19.25
CA ASP A 257 -20.08 -10.89 19.25
C ASP A 257 -20.56 -9.53 18.72
N SER A 258 -19.63 -8.60 18.46
CA SER A 258 -19.94 -7.24 18.07
C SER A 258 -19.70 -6.96 16.58
N ILE A 259 -20.47 -6.00 16.06
CA ILE A 259 -20.22 -5.39 14.75
C ILE A 259 -19.56 -4.03 14.96
N TYR A 260 -18.44 -3.83 14.30
CA TYR A 260 -17.70 -2.58 14.28
C TYR A 260 -17.93 -1.82 12.98
N THR A 261 -17.99 -0.51 13.03
CA THR A 261 -18.12 0.35 11.86
C THR A 261 -16.86 1.20 11.69
N VAL A 262 -16.26 1.20 10.50
CA VAL A 262 -15.11 2.05 10.23
C VAL A 262 -15.52 3.52 10.26
N GLY A 263 -14.88 4.30 11.12
CA GLY A 263 -15.12 5.72 11.29
C GLY A 263 -14.45 6.60 10.21
N PRO A 264 -14.88 7.86 10.05
CA PRO A 264 -14.39 8.78 9.03
C PRO A 264 -12.94 9.25 9.23
N GLN A 265 -12.39 9.11 10.44
CA GLN A 265 -11.02 9.50 10.79
C GLN A 265 -10.01 8.36 10.55
N SER A 266 -10.26 7.53 9.53
CA SER A 266 -9.44 6.37 9.16
C SER A 266 -8.53 6.69 7.96
N ASP A 267 -7.27 6.24 8.02
CA ASP A 267 -6.26 6.50 6.98
C ASP A 267 -5.23 5.35 6.87
N HIS A 268 -4.04 5.60 6.28
CA HIS A 268 -2.97 4.60 6.17
C HIS A 268 -2.26 4.29 7.50
N VAL A 269 -2.41 5.15 8.51
CA VAL A 269 -1.88 4.94 9.87
C VAL A 269 -2.75 3.93 10.59
N GLY A 270 -4.07 4.00 10.46
CA GLY A 270 -4.98 3.02 11.03
C GLY A 270 -6.46 3.28 10.72
N LEU A 271 -7.27 2.25 10.93
CA LEU A 271 -8.72 2.31 10.88
C LEU A 271 -9.26 2.51 12.28
N ARG A 272 -10.02 3.58 12.49
CA ARG A 272 -10.75 3.83 13.74
C ARG A 272 -12.12 3.19 13.65
N LEU A 273 -12.51 2.44 14.67
CA LEU A 273 -13.71 1.63 14.65
C LEU A 273 -14.68 2.11 15.74
N ASP A 274 -15.89 2.44 15.30
CA ASP A 274 -17.04 2.69 16.15
C ASP A 274 -17.67 1.34 16.53
N GLY A 275 -17.74 1.05 17.83
CA GLY A 275 -18.31 -0.17 18.38
C GLY A 275 -17.98 -0.30 19.87
N PRO A 276 -18.44 -1.38 20.53
CA PRO A 276 -18.20 -1.54 21.96
C PRO A 276 -16.73 -1.87 22.25
N VAL A 277 -16.19 -1.26 23.31
CA VAL A 277 -14.83 -1.49 23.79
C VAL A 277 -14.85 -1.57 25.32
N LEU A 278 -14.05 -2.47 25.88
CA LEU A 278 -13.78 -2.52 27.32
C LEU A 278 -12.40 -1.95 27.58
N HIS A 279 -12.30 -1.06 28.56
CA HIS A 279 -11.00 -0.59 29.04
C HIS A 279 -10.55 -1.54 30.15
N PRO A 280 -9.49 -2.34 29.97
CA PRO A 280 -9.08 -3.30 30.98
C PRO A 280 -8.71 -2.59 32.29
N VAL A 281 -9.33 -3.02 33.39
CA VAL A 281 -9.07 -2.43 34.71
C VAL A 281 -7.82 -3.06 35.32
N GLY A 282 -6.87 -2.23 35.74
CA GLY A 282 -5.67 -2.70 36.46
C GLY A 282 -4.56 -3.25 35.58
N LEU A 283 -4.55 -2.94 34.27
CA LEU A 283 -3.34 -3.16 33.47
C LEU A 283 -2.20 -2.33 34.07
N PRO A 284 -1.02 -2.93 34.33
CA PRO A 284 0.16 -2.16 34.71
C PRO A 284 0.50 -1.18 33.59
N GLU A 285 1.20 -0.08 33.93
CA GLU A 285 1.71 0.86 32.94
C GLU A 285 2.47 0.10 31.84
N ILE A 286 1.94 0.15 30.61
CA ILE A 286 2.52 -0.60 29.49
C ILE A 286 3.78 0.14 29.05
N THR A 287 4.92 -0.49 29.30
CA THR A 287 6.21 0.00 28.77
C THR A 287 6.15 -0.01 27.26
N SER A 288 6.54 1.08 26.60
CA SER A 288 6.40 1.19 25.15
C SER A 288 7.08 0.03 24.41
N HIS A 289 6.31 -0.69 23.61
CA HIS A 289 6.76 -1.85 22.84
C HIS A 289 6.53 -1.66 21.35
N GLY A 290 7.16 -2.52 20.55
CA GLY A 290 6.99 -2.52 19.10
C GLY A 290 5.55 -2.87 18.73
N ILE A 291 4.95 -2.11 17.82
CA ILE A 291 3.59 -2.36 17.33
C ILE A 291 3.71 -3.15 16.02
N PRO A 292 3.11 -4.34 15.86
CA PRO A 292 3.02 -5.02 14.57
C PRO A 292 1.99 -4.35 13.63
N ILE A 293 2.13 -4.54 12.32
CA ILE A 293 1.07 -4.14 11.36
C ILE A 293 -0.16 -4.99 11.65
N GLY A 294 -1.34 -4.37 11.72
CA GLY A 294 -2.59 -5.03 12.03
C GLY A 294 -2.88 -5.17 13.51
N ALA A 295 -2.06 -4.59 14.38
CA ALA A 295 -2.36 -4.51 15.81
C ALA A 295 -3.72 -3.83 16.02
N ILE A 296 -4.57 -4.46 16.84
CA ILE A 296 -5.83 -3.91 17.32
C ILE A 296 -5.56 -3.33 18.70
N GLU A 297 -5.52 -2.01 18.76
CA GLU A 297 -5.16 -1.22 19.92
C GLU A 297 -6.39 -0.64 20.61
N ILE A 298 -6.35 -0.60 21.95
CA ILE A 298 -7.34 0.07 22.80
C ILE A 298 -6.73 1.38 23.35
N PRO A 299 -6.91 2.52 22.67
CA PRO A 299 -6.53 3.82 23.21
C PRO A 299 -7.36 4.19 24.45
N HIS A 300 -7.02 5.29 25.13
CA HIS A 300 -7.84 5.84 26.23
C HIS A 300 -9.24 6.33 25.78
N SER A 301 -9.45 6.50 24.47
CA SER A 301 -10.74 6.85 23.89
C SER A 301 -11.63 5.61 23.70
N ASP A 302 -12.94 5.81 23.66
CA ASP A 302 -13.93 4.74 23.46
C ASP A 302 -14.01 4.25 22.00
N GLU A 303 -12.87 4.09 21.32
CA GLU A 303 -12.78 3.57 19.95
C GLU A 303 -11.65 2.54 19.84
N LEU A 304 -11.83 1.54 18.97
CA LEU A 304 -10.76 0.58 18.64
C LEU A 304 -9.99 1.07 17.43
N ILE A 305 -8.67 0.85 17.41
CA ILE A 305 -7.83 1.22 16.25
C ILE A 305 -7.15 -0.02 15.69
N ILE A 306 -7.38 -0.32 14.42
CA ILE A 306 -6.57 -1.31 13.68
C ILE A 306 -5.42 -0.58 12.98
N LEU A 307 -4.20 -0.79 13.45
CA LEU A 307 -3.02 -0.05 12.99
C LEU A 307 -2.50 -0.56 11.64
N GLY A 308 -2.43 0.35 10.68
CA GLY A 308 -2.02 0.10 9.31
C GLY A 308 -0.50 0.19 9.09
N ARG A 309 -0.10 0.32 7.82
CA ARG A 309 1.32 0.25 7.43
C ARG A 309 2.10 1.54 7.74
N ALA A 310 1.41 2.67 7.91
CA ALA A 310 2.00 3.96 8.29
C ALA A 310 1.92 4.26 9.80
N ARG A 311 1.56 3.26 10.62
CA ARG A 311 1.44 3.33 12.08
C ARG A 311 2.67 3.92 12.78
N SER A 312 2.50 4.42 14.00
CA SER A 312 3.62 4.58 14.94
C SER A 312 4.26 3.21 15.21
N LEU A 313 5.57 3.18 15.45
CA LEU A 313 6.28 1.92 15.67
C LEU A 313 6.29 1.48 17.14
N THR A 314 6.01 2.41 18.04
CA THR A 314 5.94 2.15 19.48
C THR A 314 4.72 2.84 20.08
N ALA A 315 4.00 2.13 20.94
CA ALA A 315 2.90 2.65 21.74
C ALA A 315 2.97 2.07 23.16
N GLY A 316 2.29 2.72 24.10
CA GLY A 316 2.04 2.23 25.45
C GLY A 316 0.56 1.91 25.67
N TYR A 317 -0.11 1.45 24.62
CA TYR A 317 -1.53 1.07 24.64
C TYR A 317 -1.67 -0.45 24.50
N PRO A 318 -2.69 -1.06 25.12
CA PRO A 318 -2.92 -2.50 25.03
C PRO A 318 -3.20 -2.93 23.59
N ILE A 319 -2.54 -3.99 23.16
CA ILE A 319 -2.81 -4.69 21.89
C ILE A 319 -3.50 -6.02 22.23
N VAL A 320 -4.79 -6.09 21.92
CA VAL A 320 -5.62 -7.25 22.26
C VAL A 320 -5.73 -8.27 21.13
N ALA A 321 -5.45 -7.86 19.90
CA ALA A 321 -5.47 -8.77 18.75
C ALA A 321 -4.54 -8.27 17.65
N ILE A 322 -4.19 -9.17 16.73
CA ILE A 322 -3.40 -8.85 15.54
C ILE A 322 -4.11 -9.41 14.31
N ALA A 323 -4.53 -8.54 13.40
CA ALA A 323 -5.15 -8.93 12.13
C ALA A 323 -4.19 -9.76 11.27
N THR A 324 -4.72 -10.82 10.67
CA THR A 324 -3.93 -11.68 9.78
C THR A 324 -3.48 -10.92 8.52
N ARG A 325 -2.43 -11.40 7.84
CA ARG A 325 -1.96 -10.80 6.58
C ARG A 325 -3.02 -10.80 5.47
N VAL A 326 -3.87 -11.82 5.43
CA VAL A 326 -4.97 -11.90 4.45
C VAL A 326 -6.01 -10.84 4.77
N SER A 327 -6.43 -10.74 6.04
CA SER A 327 -7.38 -9.72 6.47
C SER A 327 -6.83 -8.30 6.37
N LEU A 328 -5.52 -8.08 6.53
CA LEU A 328 -4.87 -6.78 6.29
C LEU A 328 -5.10 -6.26 4.87
N SER A 329 -5.06 -7.15 3.86
CA SER A 329 -5.34 -6.74 2.47
C SER A 329 -6.81 -6.33 2.30
N LEU A 330 -7.73 -7.07 2.93
CA LEU A 330 -9.15 -6.73 2.96
C LEU A 330 -9.41 -5.40 3.70
N LEU A 331 -8.78 -5.18 4.86
CA LEU A 331 -8.85 -3.93 5.62
C LEU A 331 -8.29 -2.74 4.81
N GLY A 332 -7.33 -2.98 3.92
CA GLY A 332 -6.88 -2.00 2.93
C GLY A 332 -7.98 -1.50 1.99
N GLN A 333 -9.13 -2.17 1.90
CA GLN A 333 -10.30 -1.72 1.15
C GLN A 333 -11.40 -1.12 2.02
N ALA A 334 -11.23 -1.10 3.34
CA ALA A 334 -12.25 -0.64 4.27
C ALA A 334 -12.27 0.90 4.33
N GLY A 335 -13.41 1.49 3.99
CA GLY A 335 -13.66 2.93 4.12
C GLY A 335 -14.73 3.24 5.16
N PRO A 336 -14.97 4.54 5.43
CA PRO A 336 -15.98 4.96 6.41
C PRO A 336 -17.35 4.32 6.16
N GLY A 337 -18.00 3.86 7.22
CA GLY A 337 -19.27 3.14 7.18
C GLY A 337 -19.17 1.63 6.90
N ARG A 338 -17.98 1.10 6.59
CA ARG A 338 -17.80 -0.35 6.39
C ARG A 338 -18.01 -1.09 7.72
N LYS A 339 -18.91 -2.07 7.72
CA LYS A 339 -19.13 -2.99 8.84
C LYS A 339 -18.11 -4.12 8.85
N LEU A 340 -17.55 -4.38 10.02
CA LEU A 340 -16.57 -5.44 10.29
C LEU A 340 -17.07 -6.32 11.43
N GLN A 341 -16.75 -7.61 11.36
CA GLN A 341 -16.88 -8.55 12.47
C GLN A 341 -15.54 -9.24 12.66
N ILE A 342 -15.11 -9.38 13.92
CA ILE A 342 -13.83 -10.00 14.25
C ILE A 342 -14.06 -11.50 14.47
N ARG A 343 -13.14 -12.31 13.97
CA ARG A 343 -13.14 -13.77 14.20
C ARG A 343 -11.74 -14.21 14.60
N TRP A 344 -11.62 -14.94 15.70
CA TRP A 344 -10.31 -15.50 16.04
C TRP A 344 -9.96 -16.71 15.18
N THR A 345 -8.67 -16.79 14.87
CA THR A 345 -8.05 -17.92 14.21
C THR A 345 -6.73 -18.26 14.87
N THR A 346 -6.23 -19.47 14.61
CA THR A 346 -4.91 -19.86 15.08
C THR A 346 -3.82 -19.29 14.18
N THR A 347 -2.63 -19.05 14.72
CA THR A 347 -1.47 -18.63 13.93
C THR A 347 -1.18 -19.60 12.79
N ASP A 348 -1.33 -20.91 13.02
CA ASP A 348 -1.14 -21.93 11.98
C ASP A 348 -2.15 -21.81 10.84
N SER A 349 -3.43 -21.58 11.15
CA SER A 349 -4.45 -21.34 10.13
C SER A 349 -4.18 -20.05 9.35
N ALA A 350 -3.84 -18.96 10.04
CA ALA A 350 -3.50 -17.68 9.41
C ALA A 350 -2.29 -17.81 8.46
N VAL A 351 -1.26 -18.57 8.86
CA VAL A 351 -0.08 -18.83 8.03
C VAL A 351 -0.44 -19.69 6.81
N ARG A 352 -1.26 -20.73 6.97
CA ARG A 352 -1.72 -21.57 5.84
C ARG A 352 -2.50 -20.75 4.82
N GLU A 353 -3.44 -19.93 5.28
CA GLU A 353 -4.26 -19.08 4.41
C GLU A 353 -3.40 -18.07 3.65
N TYR A 354 -2.48 -17.40 4.36
CA TYR A 354 -1.54 -16.48 3.73
C TYR A 354 -0.67 -17.17 2.67
N ARG A 355 -0.15 -18.37 2.96
CA ARG A 355 0.62 -19.18 1.98
C ARG A 355 -0.22 -19.54 0.75
N SER A 356 -1.49 -19.90 0.93
CA SER A 356 -2.40 -20.15 -0.19
C SER A 356 -2.53 -18.91 -1.07
N GLN A 357 -2.80 -17.75 -0.47
CA GLN A 357 -2.87 -16.48 -1.22
C GLN A 357 -1.56 -16.14 -1.95
N GLN A 358 -0.40 -16.44 -1.33
CA GLN A 358 0.89 -16.25 -1.99
C GLN A 358 1.09 -17.23 -3.16
N GLN A 359 0.59 -18.46 -3.04
CA GLN A 359 0.62 -19.46 -4.09
C GLN A 359 -0.25 -19.06 -5.29
N ASP A 360 -1.40 -18.43 -5.04
CA ASP A 360 -2.27 -17.89 -6.10
C ASP A 360 -1.55 -16.79 -6.88
N LEU A 361 -0.93 -15.82 -6.19
CA LEU A 361 -0.13 -14.76 -6.83
C LEU A 361 1.09 -15.32 -7.57
N TYR A 362 1.75 -16.35 -7.02
CA TYR A 362 2.85 -17.02 -7.69
C TYR A 362 2.40 -17.71 -8.99
N THR A 363 1.25 -18.40 -8.93
CA THR A 363 0.66 -19.07 -10.10
C THR A 363 0.26 -18.07 -11.17
N LEU A 364 -0.36 -16.95 -10.77
CA LEU A 364 -0.66 -15.82 -11.65
C LEU A 364 0.61 -15.29 -12.32
N GLY A 365 1.66 -14.99 -11.54
CA GLY A 365 2.92 -14.49 -12.08
C GLY A 365 3.55 -15.45 -13.10
N ARG A 366 3.55 -16.75 -12.83
CA ARG A 366 4.04 -17.76 -13.79
C ARG A 366 3.21 -17.81 -15.07
N ALA A 367 1.89 -17.76 -14.95
CA ALA A 367 0.99 -17.75 -16.11
C ALA A 367 1.26 -16.50 -16.98
N MET A 368 1.33 -15.32 -16.35
CA MET A 368 1.60 -14.06 -17.05
C MET A 368 2.99 -14.05 -17.70
N ALA A 369 4.03 -14.53 -17.01
CA ALA A 369 5.36 -14.64 -17.59
C ALA A 369 5.39 -15.57 -18.81
N SER A 370 4.68 -16.71 -18.75
CA SER A 370 4.59 -17.65 -19.87
C SER A 370 3.85 -17.03 -21.07
N ILE A 371 2.73 -16.35 -20.82
CA ILE A 371 1.91 -15.73 -21.85
C ILE A 371 2.69 -14.60 -22.52
N PHE A 372 3.21 -13.66 -21.74
CA PHE A 372 3.96 -12.50 -22.24
C PHE A 372 5.26 -12.91 -22.93
N GLY A 373 5.98 -13.91 -22.40
CA GLY A 373 7.12 -14.50 -23.10
C GLY A 373 6.77 -15.10 -24.46
N SER A 374 5.55 -15.66 -24.62
CA SER A 374 5.09 -16.24 -25.89
C SER A 374 4.69 -15.20 -26.93
N ILE A 375 4.27 -14.00 -26.50
CA ILE A 375 3.85 -12.90 -27.39
C ILE A 375 4.86 -11.74 -27.46
N GLY A 376 6.03 -11.89 -26.83
CA GLY A 376 7.10 -10.89 -26.86
C GLY A 376 6.83 -9.64 -26.02
N VAL A 377 5.89 -9.68 -25.08
CA VAL A 377 5.67 -8.58 -24.12
C VAL A 377 6.76 -8.62 -23.03
N PRO A 378 7.39 -7.48 -22.70
CA PRO A 378 8.44 -7.42 -21.69
C PRO A 378 7.94 -7.86 -20.31
N THR A 379 8.78 -8.57 -19.56
CA THR A 379 8.44 -9.01 -18.20
C THR A 379 9.57 -8.75 -17.21
N GLY A 380 9.22 -8.13 -16.08
CA GLY A 380 10.02 -8.04 -14.86
C GLY A 380 9.63 -9.08 -13.80
N ILE A 381 8.73 -10.02 -14.14
CA ILE A 381 8.43 -11.18 -13.30
C ILE A 381 9.69 -12.04 -13.28
N ALA A 382 10.34 -12.11 -12.11
CA ALA A 382 11.50 -12.98 -11.96
C ALA A 382 11.11 -14.42 -12.33
N ALA A 383 11.89 -15.06 -13.19
CA ALA A 383 11.84 -16.50 -13.35
C ALA A 383 12.14 -17.12 -11.98
N ALA A 384 11.09 -17.63 -11.32
CA ALA A 384 10.99 -18.12 -9.96
C ALA A 384 12.31 -18.43 -9.19
N ILE A 385 12.40 -17.96 -7.95
CA ILE A 385 13.16 -18.63 -6.88
C ILE A 385 12.15 -19.32 -5.96
#